data_AF-A0A3N5W074-F1
#
_entry.id   AF-A0A3N5W074-F1
#
_cell.length_a   1.000
_cell.length_b   1.000
_cell.length_c   1.000
_cell.angle_alpha   90.00
_cell.angle_beta   90.00
_cell.angle_gamma   90.00
#
_symmetry.space_group_name_H-M   'P 1'
#
loop_
_entity.id
_entity.type
_entity.pdbx_description
1 polymer ?
#
loop_
_entity_poly.entity_id
_entity_poly.type
_entity_poly.pdbx_seq_one_letter_code
_entity_poly.pdbx_strand_id
1 'polypeptide(L)' 'MKNRNCGTASVDILLTTYNRLNSLIMCLSGIAGQSCGNFRLIVADQSDKPAKENPVVQALIRVIEARG' A
#
# COMPACT_ATOMS: atom_id res chain seq x y z
N MET A 1 -4.76 0.75 24.95
CA MET A 1 -4.19 1.11 23.63
C MET A 1 -4.92 2.38 23.18
N LYS A 2 -4.24 3.54 23.08
CA LYS A 2 -4.91 4.82 22.80
C LYS A 2 -5.32 4.86 21.32
N ASN A 3 -6.63 4.91 21.05
CA ASN A 3 -7.17 5.25 19.72
C ASN A 3 -6.72 6.67 19.36
N ARG A 4 -5.72 6.79 18.50
CA ARG A 4 -5.43 8.06 17.84
C ARG A 4 -6.45 8.20 16.72
N ASN A 5 -7.43 9.08 16.92
CA ASN A 5 -8.28 9.53 15.82
C ASN A 5 -7.34 10.08 14.73
N CYS A 6 -7.22 9.36 13.61
CA CYS A 6 -6.62 9.94 12.42
C CYS A 6 -7.52 11.14 12.09
N GLY A 7 -6.96 12.35 12.13
CA GLY A 7 -7.72 13.57 11.85
C GLY A 7 -8.44 13.45 10.50
N THR A 8 -9.45 14.30 10.28
CA THR A 8 -10.27 14.33 9.06
C THR A 8 -9.51 14.59 7.75
N ALA A 9 -8.18 14.73 7.79
CA ALA A 9 -7.34 14.90 6.61
C ALA A 9 -7.06 13.53 5.96
N SER A 10 -7.49 13.36 4.71
CA SER A 10 -7.14 12.22 3.87
C SER A 10 -5.71 12.36 3.35
N VAL A 11 -4.93 11.27 3.36
CA VAL A 11 -3.55 11.26 2.86
C VAL A 11 -3.49 10.56 1.50
N ASP A 12 -2.92 11.20 0.48
CA ASP A 12 -2.60 10.54 -0.79
C ASP A 12 -1.17 10.00 -0.75
N ILE A 13 -0.99 8.70 -0.98
CA ILE A 13 0.29 8.01 -1.04
C ILE A 13 0.60 7.66 -2.49
N LEU A 14 1.64 8.28 -3.06
CA LEU A 14 2.20 7.87 -4.35
C LEU A 14 3.42 6.97 -4.10
N LEU A 15 3.33 5.72 -4.54
CA LEU A 15 4.41 4.74 -4.46
C LEU A 15 4.91 4.40 -5.87
N THR A 16 6.07 4.94 -6.25
CA THR A 16 6.74 4.64 -7.52
C THR A 16 7.66 3.43 -7.37
N THR A 17 7.69 2.53 -8.35
CA THR A 17 8.57 1.35 -8.32
C THR A 17 9.05 0.96 -9.72
N TYR A 18 10.29 0.48 -9.80
CA TYR A 18 10.90 -0.05 -11.02
C TYR A 18 11.82 -1.23 -10.66
N ASN A 19 11.46 -2.45 -11.04
CA ASN A 19 12.27 -3.66 -10.83
C ASN A 19 12.71 -3.86 -9.36
N ARG A 20 11.79 -3.59 -8.42
CA ARG A 20 12.00 -3.66 -6.96
C ARG A 20 10.90 -4.43 -6.22
N LEU A 21 10.52 -5.60 -6.74
CA LEU A 21 9.41 -6.41 -6.21
C LEU A 21 9.48 -6.62 -4.69
N ASN A 22 10.63 -7.03 -4.14
CA ASN A 22 10.74 -7.30 -2.70
C ASN A 22 10.57 -6.03 -1.84
N SER A 23 11.12 -4.90 -2.29
CA SER A 23 10.94 -3.62 -1.61
C SER A 23 9.49 -3.15 -1.67
N LEU A 24 8.83 -3.33 -2.82
CA LEU A 24 7.40 -3.04 -2.98
C LEU A 24 6.56 -3.88 -2.00
N ILE A 25 6.81 -5.19 -1.91
CA ILE A 25 6.12 -6.08 -0.96
C ILE A 25 6.31 -5.60 0.49
N MET A 26 7.52 -5.21 0.87
CA MET A 26 7.80 -4.71 2.22
C MET A 26 7.07 -3.38 2.49
N CYS A 27 7.10 -2.44 1.54
CA CYS A 27 6.37 -1.18 1.65
C CYS A 27 4.85 -1.40 1.78
N LEU A 28 4.27 -2.26 0.92
CA LEU A 28 2.86 -2.61 0.98
C LEU A 28 2.48 -3.30 2.30
N SER A 29 3.37 -4.14 2.84
CA SER A 29 3.16 -4.76 4.17
C SER A 29 3.12 -3.71 5.28
N GLY A 30 3.99 -2.70 5.22
CA GLY A 30 3.99 -1.58 6.16
C GLY A 30 2.75 -0.70 6.07
N ILE A 31 2.25 -0.43 4.85
CA ILE A 31 1.00 0.30 4.60
C ILE A 31 -0.19 -0.52 5.11
N ALA A 32 -0.25 -1.80 4.74
CA ALA A 32 -1.26 -2.73 5.19
C ALA A 32 -1.31 -2.88 6.71
N GLY A 33 -0.23 -2.56 7.44
CA GLY A 33 -0.16 -2.58 8.90
C GLY A 33 -0.55 -1.29 9.61
N GLN A 34 -0.82 -0.19 8.88
CA GLN A 34 -1.15 1.10 9.50
C GLN A 34 -2.48 1.06 10.25
N SER A 35 -2.59 1.90 11.29
CA SER A 35 -3.82 2.09 12.06
C SER A 35 -4.70 3.24 11.54
N CYS A 36 -4.17 4.11 10.67
CA CYS A 36 -4.96 5.09 9.94
C CYS A 36 -5.39 4.48 8.59
N GLY A 37 -6.70 4.46 8.31
CA GLY A 37 -7.29 4.00 7.04
C GLY A 37 -7.85 5.12 6.18
N ASN A 38 -7.61 6.40 6.51
CA ASN A 38 -8.07 7.52 5.68
C ASN A 38 -6.97 7.90 4.68
N PHE A 39 -6.66 7.01 3.74
CA PHE A 39 -5.66 7.28 2.71
C PHE A 39 -6.04 6.70 1.34
N ARG A 40 -5.49 7.29 0.28
CA ARG A 40 -5.55 6.74 -1.08
C ARG A 40 -4.16 6.30 -1.48
N LEU A 41 -4.01 5.04 -1.91
CA LEU A 41 -2.74 4.52 -2.43
C LEU A 41 -2.75 4.50 -3.95
N ILE A 42 -1.74 5.11 -4.57
CA ILE A 42 -1.46 5.06 -6.00
C ILE A 42 -0.11 4.38 -6.18
N VAL A 43 -0.09 3.23 -6.86
CA VAL A 43 1.16 2.54 -7.21
C VAL A 43 1.50 2.81 -8.67
N ALA A 44 2.56 3.57 -8.90
CA ALA A 44 3.11 3.83 -10.22
C ALA A 44 4.22 2.82 -10.51
N ASP A 45 3.82 1.67 -11.07
CA ASP A 45 4.73 0.58 -11.45
C ASP A 45 5.18 0.72 -12.91
N GLN A 46 6.49 0.88 -13.10
CA GLN A 46 7.14 0.95 -14.42
C GLN A 46 8.06 -0.25 -14.68
N SER A 47 7.96 -1.31 -13.87
CA SER A 47 8.83 -2.48 -13.94
C SER A 47 8.67 -3.24 -15.25
N ASP A 48 9.72 -3.96 -15.68
CA ASP A 48 9.69 -4.76 -16.92
C ASP A 48 8.65 -5.89 -16.84
N LYS A 49 8.45 -6.44 -15.62
CA LYS A 49 7.36 -7.36 -15.28
C LYS A 49 6.39 -6.65 -14.34
N PRO A 50 5.10 -6.54 -14.67
CA PRO A 50 4.13 -5.87 -13.82
C PRO A 50 4.06 -6.51 -12.43
N ALA A 51 4.38 -5.74 -11.39
CA ALA A 51 4.37 -6.21 -10.01
C ALA A 51 2.96 -6.57 -9.53
N LYS A 52 1.91 -5.97 -10.13
CA LYS A 52 0.49 -6.30 -9.86
C LYS A 52 0.11 -7.75 -10.19
N GLU A 53 0.90 -8.44 -11.00
CA GLU A 53 0.69 -9.85 -11.35
C GLU A 53 1.27 -10.80 -10.30
N ASN A 54 2.12 -10.29 -9.39
CA ASN A 54 2.64 -11.08 -8.30
C ASN A 54 1.54 -11.38 -7.26
N PRO A 55 1.33 -12.65 -6.87
CA PRO A 55 0.25 -13.04 -5.97
C PRO A 55 0.36 -12.41 -4.57
N VAL A 56 1.57 -12.14 -4.07
CA VAL A 56 1.78 -11.50 -2.77
C VAL A 56 1.36 -10.03 -2.84
N VAL A 57 1.72 -9.34 -3.92
CA VAL A 57 1.29 -7.94 -4.16
C VAL A 57 -0.25 -7.86 -4.22
N GLN A 58 -0.90 -8.77 -4.95
CA GLN A 58 -2.37 -8.80 -5.00
C GLN A 58 -3.01 -9.05 -3.64
N ALA A 59 -2.45 -9.96 -2.84
CA ALA A 59 -2.95 -10.22 -1.50
C ALA A 59 -2.86 -8.99 -0.60
N LEU A 60 -1.72 -8.27 -0.63
CA LEU A 60 -1.53 -7.05 0.14
C LEU A 60 -2.46 -5.92 -0.30
N ILE A 61 -2.67 -5.75 -1.62
CA ILE A 61 -3.64 -4.77 -2.15
C ILE A 61 -5.04 -5.07 -1.61
N ARG A 62 -5.50 -6.33 -1.67
CA ARG A 62 -6.81 -6.73 -1.13
C ARG A 62 -6.94 -6.45 0.37
N VAL A 63 -5.87 -6.66 1.13
CA VAL A 63 -5.85 -6.32 2.57
C VAL A 63 -5.99 -4.81 2.77
N ILE A 64 -5.28 -4.00 1.98
CA ILE A 64 -5.37 -2.54 2.05
C ILE A 64 -6.79 -2.08 1.69
N GLU A 65 -7.35 -2.54 0.57
CA GLU A 65 -8.72 -2.22 0.13
C GLU A 65 -9.79 -2.63 1.16
N ALA A 66 -9.63 -3.78 1.82
CA ALA A 66 -10.56 -4.25 2.83
C ALA A 66 -10.51 -3.44 4.14
N ARG A 67 -9.43 -2.68 4.39
CA ARG A 67 -9.24 -1.91 5.63
C ARG A 67 -9.73 -0.46 5.52
N GLY A 68 -10.00 0.04 4.31
CA GLY A 68 -10.48 1.41 4.06
C GLY A 68 -9.52 2.18 3.17
#